data_AF-A0A2E5EAB2-F1
#
_entry.id   AF-A0A2E5EAB2-F1
#
_cell.length_a   1.000
_cell.length_b   1.000
_cell.length_c   1.000
_cell.angle_alpha   90.00
_cell.angle_beta   90.00
_cell.angle_gamma   90.00
#
_symmetry.space_group_name_H-M   'P 1'
#
loop_
_entity.id
_entity.type
_entity.pdbx_description
1 polymer ?
#
loop_
_entity_poly.entity_id
_entity_poly.type
_entity_poly.pdbx_seq_one_letter_code
_entity_poly.pdbx_strand_id
1 'polypeptide(L)' 'MSRTKVTLIVSLIPLLACLSGCYRPLFDAGLPRNQFSQHDAARDGETPMEGKDAFGNTQPALRQRLMTN' A
#
# COMPACT_ATOMS: atom_id res chain seq x y z
N MET A 1 -39.25 -22.06 -13.25
CA MET A 1 -37.90 -22.62 -13.02
C MET A 1 -38.06 -23.86 -12.13
N SER A 2 -37.55 -25.03 -12.53
CA SER A 2 -37.78 -26.29 -11.81
C SER A 2 -37.17 -26.26 -10.40
N ARG A 3 -37.90 -26.74 -9.38
CA ARG A 3 -37.46 -26.78 -7.97
C ARG A 3 -36.08 -27.43 -7.80
N THR A 4 -35.76 -28.41 -8.65
CA THR A 4 -34.46 -29.11 -8.69
C THR A 4 -33.29 -28.22 -9.10
N LYS A 5 -33.52 -27.22 -9.96
CA LYS A 5 -32.49 -26.27 -10.37
C LYS A 5 -32.18 -25.28 -9.25
N VAL A 6 -33.22 -24.89 -8.49
CA VAL A 6 -33.07 -23.97 -7.36
C VAL A 6 -32.30 -24.63 -6.23
N THR A 7 -32.59 -25.90 -5.91
CA THR A 7 -31.84 -26.63 -4.88
C THR A 7 -30.37 -26.83 -5.25
N LEU A 8 -30.06 -27.15 -6.51
CA LEU A 8 -28.68 -27.29 -6.97
C LEU A 8 -27.89 -25.98 -6.85
N ILE A 9 -28.49 -24.85 -7.23
CA ILE A 9 -27.83 -23.54 -7.14
C ILE A 9 -27.58 -23.17 -5.67
N VAL A 10 -28.56 -23.39 -4.79
CA VAL A 10 -28.44 -23.11 -3.36
C VAL A 10 -27.36 -23.98 -2.70
N SER A 11 -27.19 -25.25 -3.11
CA SER A 11 -26.12 -26.11 -2.58
C SER A 11 -24.72 -25.76 -3.09
N LEU A 12 -24.62 -25.20 -4.29
CA LEU A 12 -23.34 -24.92 -4.95
C LEU A 12 -22.65 -23.66 -4.39
N ILE A 13 -23.43 -22.65 -4.01
CA ILE A 13 -22.92 -21.37 -3.48
C ILE A 13 -22.07 -21.53 -2.22
N PRO A 14 -22.51 -22.21 -1.14
CA PRO A 14 -21.69 -22.36 0.05
C PRO A 14 -20.46 -23.24 -0.20
N LEU A 15 -20.57 -24.22 -1.11
CA LEU A 15 -19.42 -25.05 -1.51
C LEU A 15 -18.32 -24.20 -2.16
N LEU A 16 -18.69 -23.30 -3.07
CA LEU A 16 -17.75 -22.35 -3.69
C LEU A 16 -17.17 -21.35 -2.69
N ALA A 17 -17.96 -20.90 -1.71
CA ALA A 17 -17.49 -20.00 -0.66
C ALA A 17 -16.42 -20.63 0.25
N CYS A 18 -16.43 -21.96 0.42
CA CYS A 18 -15.36 -22.66 1.14
C CYS A 18 -14.04 -22.74 0.35
N LEU A 19 -14.07 -22.57 -0.97
CA LEU A 19 -12.86 -22.51 -1.80
C LEU A 19 -12.26 -21.10 -1.87
N SER A 20 -13.01 -20.05 -1.53
CA SER A 20 -12.45 -18.71 -1.32
C SER A 20 -11.78 -18.64 0.04
N GLY A 21 -10.46 -18.81 0.08
CA GLY A 21 -9.67 -18.57 1.29
C GLY A 21 -9.72 -17.11 1.75
N CYS A 22 -9.33 -16.84 3.00
CA CYS A 22 -9.20 -15.48 3.51
C CYS A 22 -8.01 -14.78 2.85
N TYR A 23 -8.27 -13.99 1.80
CA TYR A 23 -7.25 -13.12 1.20
C TYR A 23 -6.96 -11.95 2.12
N ARG A 24 -5.74 -11.91 2.68
CA ARG A 24 -5.22 -10.77 3.42
C ARG A 24 -3.97 -10.27 2.69
N PRO A 25 -4.01 -9.11 2.02
CA PRO A 25 -2.82 -8.57 1.39
C PRO A 25 -1.78 -8.28 2.47
N LEU A 26 -0.56 -8.78 2.27
CA LEU A 26 0.55 -8.55 3.20
C LEU A 26 1.08 -7.11 3.10
N PHE A 27 0.92 -6.50 1.92
CA PHE A 27 1.37 -5.15 1.61
C PHE A 27 0.23 -4.36 0.99
N ASP A 28 0.17 -3.07 1.31
CA ASP A 28 -0.73 -2.15 0.61
C ASP A 28 -0.33 -2.05 -0.87
N ALA A 29 -1.33 -2.04 -1.76
CA ALA A 29 -1.10 -1.95 -3.19
C ALA A 29 -0.47 -0.60 -3.59
N GLY A 30 -0.69 0.45 -2.79
CA GLY A 30 -0.15 1.79 -3.04
C GLY A 30 1.27 2.02 -2.54
N LEU A 31 1.86 1.07 -1.79
CA LEU A 31 3.20 1.25 -1.22
C LEU A 31 4.29 0.86 -2.23
N PRO A 32 5.39 1.64 -2.30
CA PRO A 32 6.52 1.28 -3.14
C PRO A 32 7.11 -0.06 -2.72
N ARG A 33 7.34 -0.94 -3.71
CA ARG A 33 7.86 -2.30 -3.49
C ARG A 33 9.40 -2.39 -3.54
N ASN A 34 10.07 -1.26 -3.67
CA ASN A 34 11.53 -1.17 -3.64
C ASN A 34 11.99 -0.47 -2.35
N GLN A 35 13.13 -0.92 -1.81
CA GLN A 35 13.73 -0.33 -0.61
C GLN A 35 14.34 1.04 -0.89
N PHE A 36 14.52 1.38 -2.17
CA PHE A 36 15.21 2.57 -2.61
C PHE A 36 14.27 3.67 -3.11
N SER A 37 12.95 3.51 -3.06
CA SER A 37 11.98 4.52 -3.54
C SER A 37 12.27 5.92 -3.03
N GLN A 38 12.63 6.06 -1.74
CA GLN A 38 12.98 7.35 -1.17
C GLN A 38 14.26 7.93 -1.75
N HIS A 39 15.27 7.08 -2.00
CA HIS A 39 16.53 7.49 -2.61
C HIS A 39 16.35 7.80 -4.09
N ASP A 40 15.60 6.99 -4.83
CA ASP A 40 15.30 7.19 -6.24
C ASP A 40 14.52 8.51 -6.43
N ALA A 41 13.49 8.76 -5.61
CA ALA A 41 12.75 10.01 -5.62
C ALA A 41 13.62 11.24 -5.29
N ALA A 42 14.61 11.09 -4.40
CA ALA A 42 15.56 12.15 -4.09
C ALA A 42 16.60 12.39 -5.20
N ARG A 43 16.87 11.39 -6.04
CA ARG A 43 17.77 11.51 -7.20
C ARG A 43 17.07 12.14 -8.41
N ASP A 44 15.82 11.75 -8.63
CA ASP A 44 15.05 12.15 -9.81
C ASP A 44 14.17 13.40 -9.55
N GLY A 45 14.05 13.84 -8.30
CA GLY A 45 13.19 14.95 -7.89
C GLY A 45 13.93 16.11 -7.20
N GLU A 46 13.22 17.22 -7.01
CA GLU A 46 13.72 18.35 -6.21
C GLU A 46 13.77 17.97 -4.73
N THR A 47 14.98 17.95 -4.15
CA THR A 47 15.11 17.80 -2.71
C THR A 47 14.49 19.02 -2.01
N PRO A 48 13.53 18.85 -1.10
CA PRO A 48 12.88 19.98 -0.44
C PRO A 48 13.93 20.80 0.29
N MET A 49 13.99 22.10 -0.02
CA MET A 49 14.94 23.03 0.60
C MET A 49 14.55 23.34 2.04
N GLU A 50 13.25 23.22 2.36
CA GLU A 50 12.65 23.59 3.64
C GLU A 50 11.71 22.47 4.13
N GLY A 51 11.71 22.24 5.43
CA GLY A 51 10.81 21.32 6.11
C GLY A 51 10.28 21.92 7.41
N LYS A 52 9.12 21.45 7.87
CA LYS A 52 8.60 21.87 9.18
C LYS A 52 9.30 21.10 10.29
N ASP A 53 9.76 21.81 11.30
CA ASP A 53 10.28 21.20 12.53
C ASP A 53 9.15 20.60 13.38
N ALA A 54 9.50 19.97 14.50
CA ALA A 54 8.53 19.39 15.45
C ALA A 54 7.56 20.43 16.07
N PHE A 55 7.87 21.72 15.95
CA PHE A 55 7.09 22.85 16.43
C PHE A 55 6.33 23.57 15.30
N GLY A 56 6.42 23.07 14.05
CA GLY A 56 5.74 23.61 12.88
C GLY A 56 6.47 24.77 12.17
N ASN A 57 7.65 25.18 12.63
CA ASN A 57 8.41 26.26 11.99
C ASN A 57 9.13 25.74 10.74
N THR A 58 9.16 26.55 9.68
CA THR A 58 9.93 26.26 8.47
C THR A 58 11.42 26.41 8.75
N GLN A 59 12.16 25.32 8.64
CA GLN A 59 13.61 25.29 8.78
C GLN A 59 14.24 24.68 7.52
N PRO A 60 15.47 25.08 7.17
CA PRO A 60 16.16 24.48 6.04
C PRO A 60 16.39 22.98 6.29
N ALA A 61 16.13 22.14 5.30
CA ALA A 61 16.22 20.68 5.39
C ALA A 61 17.68 20.15 5.39
N LEU A 62 18.58 20.87 6.05
CA LEU A 62 20.02 20.60 6.10
C LEU A 62 20.33 19.22 6.69
N ARG A 63 19.57 18.77 7.69
CA ARG A 63 19.77 17.46 8.32
C ARG A 63 19.58 16.30 7.33
N GLN A 64 18.58 16.39 6.46
CA GLN A 64 18.35 15.37 5.43
C GLN A 64 19.47 15.35 4.39
N ARG A 65 20.14 16.49 4.16
CA ARG A 65 21.29 16.59 3.24
C ARG A 65 22.61 16.10 3.85
N LEU A 66 22.84 16.37 5.14
CA LEU A 66 24.13 16.14 5.81
C LEU A 66 24.27 14.74 6.45
N MET A 67 23.19 13.97 6.59
CA MET A 67 23.23 12.63 7.20
C MET A 67 23.69 11.52 6.24
N THR A 68 24.07 11.86 5.00
CA THR A 68 24.70 10.93 4.05
C THR A 68 26.21 11.05 4.17
N ASN A 69 26.82 10.23 5.03
CA ASN A 69 28.23 9.88 4.94
C ASN A 69 28.34 8.36 5.02
#